data_AF-A0A1F2WLL2-F1
#
_entry.id   AF-A0A1F2WLL2-F1
#
_cell.length_a   1.000
_cell.length_b   1.000
_cell.length_c   1.000
_cell.angle_alpha   90.00
_cell.angle_beta   90.00
_cell.angle_gamma   90.00
#
_symmetry.space_group_name_H-M   'P 1'
#
loop_
_entity.id
_entity.type
_entity.pdbx_description
1 polymer ?
#
loop_
_entity_poly.entity_id
_entity_poly.type
_entity_poly.pdbx_seq_one_letter_code
_entity_poly.pdbx_strand_id
1 'polypeptide(L)'
;MPKITFVVPNYQGEKLLAACLDSVFSQETNESFEIIVVDDCSTDGSTRLIESSYPDVKVIVNRKNSGCAASKNVGAAQAQGEFIAFLDNDIELDADWVEAMLRRFETEGDRLGCCASHILINGYKSLLNSTGGLVNLLGYAWDRGIFGQDTNSYAHNNQVMWACAAAMIVRRSIFEEIGGFDSVYEYLFDDVDLGWRMNVRDYGVAYEPRAIVHHHQNTVQGWKLVRRLYLYERNRLRNLIKNMESQTLKWISPELRYHFLHRVQREFDNSNFSLPMRLYMIPRMVQALFWNAFHLRDTLRLRSKVQETRQLTDWQLMRAGVLCPFFGDPYIMEDPRIRLEATSGNGQQKKLPRRIVMSTETNGALESGWYSRELDVRGVYFRWMEKEATLHMKGRKGKRYLVLHTLMSNPTDISKLSVSINGQPVSSIEVPNYPNLARIELPPGLEAGDWKVELRVDNTFSPRDVLGIEDYRKLGVAIAKVELS
;
A
#
# COMPACT_ATOMS: atom_id res chain seq x y z
N MET A 1 31.16 18.82 9.14
CA MET A 1 30.61 17.97 8.06
C MET A 1 29.11 18.17 8.06
N PRO A 2 28.43 18.21 6.91
CA PRO A 2 26.99 18.36 6.87
C PRO A 2 26.30 17.24 7.67
N LYS A 3 25.14 17.52 8.25
CA LYS A 3 24.28 16.52 8.87
C LYS A 3 23.56 15.71 7.79
N ILE A 4 23.10 16.38 6.75
CA ILE A 4 22.32 15.80 5.64
C ILE A 4 22.96 16.14 4.29
N THR A 5 23.01 15.16 3.39
CA THR A 5 23.24 15.41 1.97
C THR A 5 21.95 15.16 1.20
N PHE A 6 21.41 16.19 0.55
CA PHE A 6 20.34 16.03 -0.41
C PHE A 6 20.91 15.52 -1.74
N VAL A 7 20.32 14.44 -2.27
CA VAL A 7 20.68 13.85 -3.56
C VAL A 7 19.45 13.89 -4.46
N VAL A 8 19.54 14.70 -5.51
CA VAL A 8 18.45 14.94 -6.47
C VAL A 8 18.85 14.43 -7.85
N PRO A 9 18.42 13.23 -8.30
CA PRO A 9 18.55 12.87 -9.70
C PRO A 9 17.68 13.77 -10.57
N ASN A 10 18.24 14.23 -11.69
CA ASN A 10 17.55 15.08 -12.63
C ASN A 10 17.64 14.51 -14.05
N TYR A 11 16.52 14.48 -14.78
CA TYR A 11 16.49 14.19 -16.21
C TYR A 11 15.38 15.00 -16.88
N GLN A 12 15.73 15.91 -17.78
CA GLN A 12 14.76 16.78 -18.47
C GLN A 12 13.83 17.55 -17.50
N GLY A 13 14.38 18.02 -16.39
CA GLY A 13 13.64 18.59 -15.25
C GLY A 13 13.60 20.11 -15.16
N GLU A 14 14.02 20.86 -16.18
CA GLU A 14 14.13 22.33 -16.15
C GLU A 14 12.91 23.03 -15.54
N LYS A 15 11.70 22.52 -15.78
CA LYS A 15 10.44 23.13 -15.32
C LYS A 15 10.10 22.91 -13.85
N LEU A 16 10.65 21.87 -13.22
CA LEU A 16 10.25 21.43 -11.87
C LEU A 16 11.39 21.54 -10.86
N LEU A 17 12.64 21.43 -11.35
CA LEU A 17 13.83 21.41 -10.51
C LEU A 17 13.97 22.65 -9.62
N ALA A 18 13.63 23.85 -10.12
CA ALA A 18 13.72 25.08 -9.35
C ALA A 18 12.86 25.03 -8.07
N ALA A 19 11.60 24.61 -8.19
CA ALA A 19 10.69 24.52 -7.05
C ALA A 19 11.18 23.50 -6.01
N CYS A 20 11.72 22.36 -6.48
CA CYS A 20 12.37 21.37 -5.62
C CYS A 20 13.54 21.99 -4.84
N LEU A 21 14.48 22.64 -5.54
CA LEU A 21 15.66 23.24 -4.90
C LEU A 21 15.29 24.38 -3.95
N ASP A 22 14.38 25.26 -4.36
CA ASP A 22 13.85 26.34 -3.52
C ASP A 22 13.27 25.78 -2.21
N SER A 23 12.50 24.69 -2.27
CA SER A 23 11.93 24.05 -1.08
C SER A 23 12.99 23.44 -0.14
N VAL A 24 14.13 22.97 -0.67
CA VAL A 24 15.27 22.49 0.12
C VAL A 24 16.00 23.66 0.80
N PHE A 25 16.24 24.76 0.08
CA PHE A 25 16.85 25.96 0.67
C PHE A 25 15.93 26.65 1.69
N SER A 26 14.63 26.42 1.61
CA SER A 26 13.62 26.99 2.51
C SER A 26 13.41 26.19 3.81
N GLN A 27 14.17 25.11 4.03
CA GLN A 27 14.02 24.27 5.22
C GLN A 27 14.33 25.03 6.50
N GLU A 28 13.40 25.00 7.45
CA GLU A 28 13.53 25.57 8.79
C GLU A 28 14.25 24.58 9.71
N THR A 29 15.57 24.43 9.51
CA THR A 29 16.43 23.54 10.30
C THR A 29 17.69 24.25 10.76
N ASN A 30 18.21 23.87 11.93
CA ASN A 30 19.53 24.33 12.40
C ASN A 30 20.66 23.41 11.91
N GLU A 31 20.32 22.31 11.25
CA GLU A 31 21.27 21.32 10.79
C GLU A 31 21.90 21.74 9.47
N SER A 32 23.22 21.62 9.40
CA SER A 32 23.95 21.89 8.16
C SER A 32 23.61 20.83 7.09
N PHE A 33 23.43 21.25 5.85
CA PHE A 33 23.22 20.34 4.72
C PHE A 33 24.03 20.73 3.50
N GLU A 34 24.21 19.78 2.60
CA GLU A 34 24.72 20.01 1.24
C GLU A 34 23.71 19.47 0.21
N ILE A 35 23.77 19.96 -1.02
CA ILE A 35 22.88 19.54 -2.10
C ILE A 35 23.72 19.06 -3.28
N ILE A 36 23.45 17.84 -3.74
CA ILE A 36 24.05 17.21 -4.91
C ILE A 36 22.95 16.92 -5.92
N VAL A 37 22.99 17.60 -7.06
CA VAL A 37 22.14 17.29 -8.22
C VAL A 37 22.92 16.39 -9.17
N VAL A 38 22.35 15.24 -9.52
CA VAL A 38 22.91 14.32 -10.51
C VAL A 38 22.10 14.40 -11.79
N ASP A 39 22.60 15.16 -12.76
CA ASP A 39 21.97 15.29 -14.08
C ASP A 39 22.28 14.08 -14.96
N ASP A 40 21.24 13.34 -15.37
CA ASP A 40 21.36 12.07 -16.10
C ASP A 40 21.38 12.26 -17.62
N CYS A 41 22.29 13.11 -18.09
CA CYS A 41 22.47 13.55 -19.48
C CYS A 41 21.30 14.36 -20.07
N SER A 42 20.77 15.31 -19.31
CA SER A 42 19.73 16.20 -19.81
C SER A 42 20.25 17.09 -20.95
N THR A 43 19.34 17.41 -21.86
CA THR A 43 19.60 18.33 -23.00
C THR A 43 18.72 19.58 -22.93
N ASP A 44 17.98 19.75 -21.83
CA ASP A 44 17.20 20.94 -21.54
C ASP A 44 18.05 21.99 -20.79
N GLY A 45 17.42 23.04 -20.27
CA GLY A 45 18.10 24.10 -19.53
C GLY A 45 18.46 23.76 -18.08
N SER A 46 18.22 22.53 -17.59
CA SER A 46 18.34 22.20 -16.15
C SER A 46 19.73 22.49 -15.58
N THR A 47 20.79 22.09 -16.27
CA THR A 47 22.18 22.28 -15.80
C THR A 47 22.56 23.76 -15.76
N ARG A 48 22.20 24.51 -16.80
CA ARG A 48 22.41 25.96 -16.86
C ARG A 48 21.64 26.69 -15.76
N LEU A 49 20.40 26.27 -15.48
CA LEU A 49 19.60 26.81 -14.38
C LEU A 49 20.32 26.66 -13.04
N ILE A 50 20.88 25.48 -12.76
CA ILE A 50 21.63 25.24 -11.51
C ILE A 50 22.86 26.15 -11.44
N GLU A 51 23.66 26.20 -12.51
CA GLU A 51 24.87 27.03 -12.57
C GLU A 51 24.58 28.52 -12.36
N SER A 52 23.45 29.03 -12.86
CA SER A 52 23.11 30.45 -12.76
C SER A 52 22.44 30.86 -11.45
N SER A 53 21.63 29.96 -10.87
CA SER A 53 20.68 30.32 -9.80
C SER A 53 20.98 29.65 -8.46
N TYR A 54 21.76 28.57 -8.45
CA TYR A 54 22.01 27.75 -7.26
C TYR A 54 23.51 27.43 -7.12
N PRO A 55 24.37 28.45 -6.89
CA PRO A 55 25.83 28.28 -6.87
C PRO A 55 26.34 27.34 -5.75
N ASP A 56 25.57 27.15 -4.69
CA ASP A 56 25.90 26.26 -3.58
C ASP A 56 25.53 24.78 -3.85
N VAL A 57 24.89 24.48 -5.00
CA VAL A 57 24.53 23.12 -5.41
C VAL A 57 25.68 22.48 -6.19
N LYS A 58 26.10 21.29 -5.75
CA LYS A 58 27.07 20.48 -6.50
C LYS A 58 26.37 19.73 -7.63
N VAL A 59 26.79 19.96 -8.87
CA VAL A 59 26.25 19.26 -10.04
C VAL A 59 27.19 18.15 -10.51
N ILE A 60 26.63 16.97 -10.76
CA ILE A 60 27.32 15.83 -11.40
C ILE A 60 26.56 15.47 -12.66
N VAL A 61 27.22 15.47 -13.81
CA VAL A 61 26.59 15.17 -15.10
C VAL A 61 27.02 13.77 -15.57
N ASN A 62 26.05 12.86 -15.72
CA ASN A 62 26.29 11.56 -16.31
C ASN A 62 26.46 11.68 -17.82
N ARG A 63 27.33 10.83 -18.39
CA ARG A 63 27.59 10.80 -19.84
C ARG A 63 26.46 10.19 -20.67
N LYS A 64 25.58 9.43 -20.03
CA LYS A 64 24.45 8.73 -20.64
C LYS A 64 23.35 8.54 -19.60
N ASN A 65 22.12 8.42 -20.07
CA ASN A 65 20.98 8.10 -19.22
C ASN A 65 21.19 6.70 -18.61
N SER A 66 21.43 6.69 -17.30
CA SER A 66 21.74 5.51 -16.51
C SER A 66 20.58 5.11 -15.60
N GLY A 67 19.53 5.93 -15.52
CA GLY A 67 18.33 5.69 -14.74
C GLY A 67 18.44 6.21 -13.31
N CYS A 68 17.27 6.40 -12.68
CA CYS A 68 17.14 7.07 -11.39
C CYS A 68 17.96 6.40 -10.28
N ALA A 69 17.87 5.07 -10.13
CA ALA A 69 18.63 4.32 -9.12
C ALA A 69 20.16 4.47 -9.28
N ALA A 70 20.66 4.49 -10.53
CA ALA A 70 22.08 4.70 -10.79
C ALA A 70 22.51 6.13 -10.44
N SER A 71 21.72 7.14 -10.81
CA SER A 71 21.99 8.54 -10.46
C SER A 71 21.95 8.79 -8.96
N LYS A 72 20.99 8.19 -8.24
CA LYS A 72 20.92 8.22 -6.76
C LYS A 72 22.20 7.63 -6.15
N ASN A 73 22.71 6.51 -6.65
CA ASN A 73 23.97 5.93 -6.19
C ASN A 73 25.19 6.82 -6.48
N VAL A 74 25.25 7.50 -7.63
CA VAL A 74 26.33 8.44 -7.97
C VAL A 74 26.37 9.60 -6.99
N GLY A 75 25.21 10.18 -6.65
CA GLY A 75 25.12 11.24 -5.66
C GLY A 75 25.45 10.75 -4.26
N ALA A 76 24.94 9.59 -3.85
CA ALA A 76 25.23 8.98 -2.56
C ALA A 76 26.73 8.70 -2.35
N ALA A 77 27.44 8.28 -3.41
CA ALA A 77 28.90 8.07 -3.36
C ALA A 77 29.71 9.36 -3.16
N GLN A 78 29.07 10.53 -3.30
CA GLN A 78 29.68 11.84 -3.09
C GLN A 78 29.16 12.55 -1.83
N ALA A 79 28.20 11.93 -1.12
CA ALA A 79 27.57 12.49 0.05
C ALA A 79 28.51 12.46 1.27
N GLN A 80 28.53 13.56 2.03
CA GLN A 80 29.30 13.70 3.26
C GLN A 80 28.43 13.68 4.52
N GLY A 81 27.11 13.83 4.34
CA GLY A 81 26.12 13.84 5.42
C GLY A 81 26.10 12.55 6.23
N GLU A 82 25.75 12.62 7.51
CA GLU A 82 25.40 11.43 8.28
C GLU A 82 24.16 10.74 7.67
N PHE A 83 23.25 11.55 7.16
CA PHE A 83 22.04 11.12 6.47
C PHE A 83 22.07 11.54 5.00
N ILE A 84 21.43 10.75 4.15
CA ILE A 84 21.20 11.09 2.75
C ILE A 84 19.69 11.26 2.54
N ALA A 85 19.28 12.43 2.09
CA ALA A 85 17.92 12.71 1.67
C ALA A 85 17.81 12.50 0.15
N PHE A 86 17.11 11.45 -0.28
CA PHE A 86 16.82 11.24 -1.70
C PHE A 86 15.52 11.94 -2.07
N LEU A 87 15.58 12.81 -3.06
CA LEU A 87 14.45 13.59 -3.55
C LEU A 87 14.36 13.46 -5.07
N ASP A 88 13.20 13.13 -5.62
CA ASP A 88 12.98 13.29 -7.07
C ASP A 88 12.90 14.80 -7.40
N ASN A 89 13.14 15.19 -8.65
CA ASN A 89 13.24 16.60 -9.04
C ASN A 89 11.88 17.33 -9.18
N ASP A 90 10.78 16.64 -8.93
CA ASP A 90 9.40 17.10 -9.06
C ASP A 90 8.64 17.06 -7.72
N ILE A 91 9.37 17.20 -6.62
CA ILE A 91 8.82 17.33 -5.27
C ILE A 91 9.00 18.76 -4.74
N GLU A 92 8.14 19.17 -3.82
CA GLU A 92 8.31 20.34 -2.97
C GLU A 92 8.16 19.92 -1.51
N LEU A 93 9.14 20.25 -0.67
CA LEU A 93 9.12 19.94 0.77
C LEU A 93 8.39 21.02 1.57
N ASP A 94 7.65 20.61 2.60
CA ASP A 94 7.21 21.56 3.63
C ASP A 94 8.41 22.04 4.48
N ALA A 95 8.27 23.22 5.08
CA ALA A 95 9.38 23.91 5.75
C ALA A 95 10.00 23.15 6.92
N ASP A 96 9.23 22.33 7.65
CA ASP A 96 9.71 21.56 8.81
C ASP A 96 10.07 20.09 8.48
N TRP A 97 10.13 19.73 7.18
CA TRP A 97 10.34 18.36 6.73
C TRP A 97 11.63 17.74 7.27
N VAL A 98 12.77 18.45 7.17
CA VAL A 98 14.07 17.96 7.67
C VAL A 98 13.99 17.62 9.16
N GLU A 99 13.49 18.56 9.95
CA GLU A 99 13.39 18.41 11.40
C GLU A 99 12.44 17.27 11.79
N ALA A 100 11.33 17.10 11.07
CA ALA A 100 10.42 15.97 11.29
C ALA A 100 11.12 14.63 11.04
N MET A 101 11.84 14.52 9.92
CA MET A 101 12.54 13.28 9.55
C MET A 101 13.67 12.96 10.53
N LEU A 102 14.48 13.95 10.93
CA LEU A 102 15.57 13.74 11.89
C LEU A 102 15.07 13.33 13.28
N ARG A 103 14.00 13.95 13.77
CA ARG A 103 13.34 13.54 15.04
C ARG A 103 12.92 12.07 15.01
N ARG A 104 12.51 11.54 13.85
CA ARG A 104 12.20 10.12 13.72
C ARG A 104 13.43 9.24 13.92
N PHE A 105 14.58 9.59 13.33
CA PHE A 105 15.84 8.88 13.58
C PHE A 105 16.30 8.96 15.04
N GLU A 106 16.12 10.11 15.69
CA GLU A 106 16.44 10.26 17.12
C GLU A 106 15.54 9.37 18.00
N THR A 107 14.25 9.27 17.67
CA THR A 107 13.28 8.50 18.45
C THR A 107 13.45 6.98 18.27
N GLU A 108 13.69 6.52 17.05
CA GLU A 108 13.86 5.09 16.74
C GLU A 108 15.29 4.59 17.04
N GLY A 109 16.26 5.50 17.08
CA GLY A 109 17.65 5.24 17.43
C GLY A 109 18.55 4.84 16.26
N ASP A 110 19.78 4.41 16.60
CA ASP A 110 20.87 4.19 15.63
C ASP A 110 20.61 3.08 14.62
N ARG A 111 19.70 2.16 14.94
CA ARG A 111 19.36 1.05 14.04
C ARG A 111 18.43 1.48 12.90
N LEU A 112 17.72 2.60 12.99
CA LEU A 112 16.82 3.02 11.92
C LEU A 112 17.60 3.28 10.63
N GLY A 113 17.27 2.52 9.58
CA GLY A 113 17.91 2.61 8.27
C GLY A 113 17.31 3.68 7.37
N CYS A 114 15.99 3.86 7.42
CA CYS A 114 15.27 4.78 6.55
C CYS A 114 14.01 5.34 7.20
N CYS A 115 13.68 6.58 6.84
CA CYS A 115 12.43 7.24 7.16
C CYS A 115 11.71 7.63 5.86
N ALA A 116 10.44 7.26 5.75
CA ALA A 116 9.52 7.58 4.68
C ALA A 116 8.77 8.89 4.99
N SER A 117 8.62 9.72 3.98
CA SER A 117 7.83 10.95 4.06
C SER A 117 6.32 10.71 3.95
N HIS A 118 5.54 11.72 4.34
CA HIS A 118 4.12 11.85 4.06
C HIS A 118 3.94 12.58 2.72
N ILE A 119 3.73 11.83 1.63
CA ILE A 119 3.73 12.40 0.28
C ILE A 119 2.29 12.62 -0.19
N LEU A 120 1.96 13.87 -0.50
CA LEU A 120 0.72 14.32 -1.11
C LEU A 120 0.90 14.52 -2.62
N ILE A 121 -0.18 14.38 -3.38
CA ILE A 121 -0.20 14.73 -4.81
C ILE A 121 -0.37 16.24 -4.93
N ASN A 122 0.57 16.89 -5.58
CA ASN A 122 0.52 18.33 -5.77
C ASN A 122 -0.73 18.76 -6.59
N GLY A 123 -1.33 19.89 -6.23
CA GLY A 123 -2.55 20.40 -6.86
C GLY A 123 -3.86 19.73 -6.42
N TYR A 124 -3.81 18.67 -5.61
CA TYR A 124 -4.99 18.02 -5.05
C TYR A 124 -4.99 18.13 -3.52
N LYS A 125 -6.01 18.79 -2.97
CA LYS A 125 -6.14 18.94 -1.52
C LYS A 125 -6.27 17.57 -0.85
N SER A 126 -5.32 17.25 0.04
CA SER A 126 -5.34 16.07 0.90
C SER A 126 -5.37 14.72 0.16
N LEU A 127 -4.89 14.66 -1.08
CA LEU A 127 -4.79 13.40 -1.82
C LEU A 127 -3.42 12.77 -1.60
N LEU A 128 -3.39 11.58 -1.03
CA LEU A 128 -2.15 10.86 -0.73
C LEU A 128 -1.52 10.29 -2.01
N ASN A 129 -0.21 10.47 -2.12
CA ASN A 129 0.64 9.70 -3.04
C ASN A 129 1.23 8.48 -2.32
N SER A 130 1.87 8.68 -1.16
CA SER A 130 2.47 7.60 -0.38
C SER A 130 2.60 7.98 1.10
N THR A 131 2.42 7.00 1.98
CA THR A 131 2.78 7.08 3.40
C THR A 131 3.79 5.98 3.76
N GLY A 132 4.68 5.65 2.81
CA GLY A 132 5.43 4.40 2.81
C GLY A 132 4.60 3.24 2.27
N GLY A 133 5.24 2.09 2.05
CA GLY A 133 4.61 0.99 1.33
C GLY A 133 4.74 -0.37 2.01
N LEU A 134 3.93 -1.29 1.52
CA LEU A 134 3.87 -2.68 1.97
C LEU A 134 4.21 -3.62 0.83
N VAL A 135 4.50 -4.87 1.19
CA VAL A 135 4.73 -5.96 0.26
C VAL A 135 4.04 -7.21 0.78
N ASN A 136 3.44 -8.01 -0.11
CA ASN A 136 2.88 -9.30 0.27
C ASN A 136 3.80 -10.50 -0.05
N LEU A 137 3.35 -11.70 0.30
CA LEU A 137 4.10 -12.93 0.07
C LEU A 137 4.44 -13.21 -1.40
N LEU A 138 3.68 -12.68 -2.35
CA LEU A 138 3.98 -12.81 -3.78
C LEU A 138 4.88 -11.68 -4.30
N GLY A 139 5.39 -10.82 -3.42
CA GLY A 139 6.26 -9.70 -3.78
C GLY A 139 5.54 -8.51 -4.39
N TYR A 140 4.20 -8.53 -4.47
CA TYR A 140 3.47 -7.34 -4.91
C TYR A 140 3.64 -6.23 -3.89
N ALA A 141 4.06 -5.07 -4.37
CA ALA A 141 4.29 -3.88 -3.56
C ALA A 141 3.29 -2.79 -3.92
N TRP A 142 2.88 -2.02 -2.92
CA TRP A 142 2.01 -0.85 -3.07
C TRP A 142 2.30 0.21 -2.01
N ASP A 143 2.05 1.45 -2.38
CA ASP A 143 2.04 2.60 -1.47
C ASP A 143 0.78 2.58 -0.61
N ARG A 144 0.94 2.79 0.69
CA ARG A 144 -0.18 2.90 1.62
C ARG A 144 -0.91 4.22 1.38
N GLY A 145 -2.21 4.13 1.12
CA GLY A 145 -3.08 5.29 0.93
C GLY A 145 -3.00 5.94 -0.44
N ILE A 146 -2.26 5.38 -1.42
CA ILE A 146 -2.16 5.98 -2.76
C ILE A 146 -3.54 6.26 -3.36
N PHE A 147 -3.74 7.49 -3.82
CA PHE A 147 -5.03 8.04 -4.30
C PHE A 147 -6.17 8.06 -3.27
N GLY A 148 -5.89 7.76 -2.01
CA GLY A 148 -6.78 7.91 -0.88
C GLY A 148 -6.77 9.33 -0.32
N GLN A 149 -7.82 9.67 0.42
CA GLN A 149 -7.86 10.91 1.19
C GLN A 149 -6.96 10.78 2.41
N ASP A 150 -6.22 11.84 2.72
CA ASP A 150 -5.48 11.95 3.97
C ASP A 150 -6.44 12.16 5.14
N THR A 151 -6.81 11.06 5.77
CA THR A 151 -7.62 11.01 6.99
C THR A 151 -6.74 10.91 8.24
N ASN A 152 -5.43 11.09 8.12
CA ASN A 152 -4.44 10.87 9.16
C ASN A 152 -4.41 9.43 9.74
N SER A 153 -5.10 8.47 9.10
CA SER A 153 -5.24 7.10 9.61
C SER A 153 -3.91 6.33 9.64
N TYR A 154 -2.93 6.76 8.85
CA TYR A 154 -1.61 6.13 8.75
C TYR A 154 -0.63 6.56 9.86
N ALA A 155 -0.89 7.64 10.58
CA ALA A 155 0.00 8.19 11.60
C ALA A 155 0.21 7.29 12.84
N HIS A 156 -0.64 6.28 13.01
CA HIS A 156 -0.55 5.30 14.09
C HIS A 156 0.28 4.06 13.73
N ASN A 157 0.62 3.87 12.45
CA ASN A 157 1.39 2.73 11.96
C ASN A 157 2.62 3.23 11.21
N ASN A 158 3.73 3.35 11.95
CA ASN A 158 4.93 3.99 11.43
C ASN A 158 5.91 2.98 10.83
N GLN A 159 5.79 1.67 11.09
CA GLN A 159 6.67 0.68 10.45
C GLN A 159 6.15 0.30 9.06
N VAL A 160 7.01 0.38 8.05
CA VAL A 160 6.68 0.07 6.65
C VAL A 160 7.75 -0.83 6.02
N MET A 161 7.41 -1.48 4.90
CA MET A 161 8.38 -2.31 4.18
C MET A 161 9.39 -1.44 3.42
N TRP A 162 8.92 -0.32 2.88
CA TRP A 162 9.74 0.57 2.07
C TRP A 162 9.23 2.00 2.12
N ALA A 163 10.12 2.94 1.84
CA ALA A 163 9.83 4.35 1.69
C ALA A 163 9.84 4.70 0.21
N CYS A 164 8.87 5.49 -0.27
CA CYS A 164 8.89 5.96 -1.65
C CYS A 164 10.12 6.85 -1.88
N ALA A 165 10.97 6.47 -2.84
CA ALA A 165 12.22 7.19 -3.08
C ALA A 165 12.06 8.56 -3.76
N ALA A 166 10.81 9.02 -3.98
CA ALA A 166 10.52 10.40 -4.37
C ALA A 166 10.87 11.39 -3.26
N ALA A 167 10.70 11.01 -1.99
CA ALA A 167 11.22 11.76 -0.85
C ALA A 167 11.40 10.81 0.35
N MET A 168 12.65 10.60 0.75
CA MET A 168 13.00 9.83 1.94
C MET A 168 14.36 10.24 2.49
N ILE A 169 14.61 9.94 3.77
CA ILE A 169 15.95 10.03 4.36
C ILE A 169 16.44 8.62 4.69
N VAL A 170 17.71 8.34 4.41
CA VAL A 170 18.40 7.12 4.83
C VAL A 170 19.62 7.46 5.69
N ARG A 171 19.95 6.59 6.64
CA ARG A 171 21.23 6.66 7.34
C ARG A 171 22.35 6.22 6.39
N ARG A 172 23.34 7.08 6.15
CA ARG A 172 24.37 6.84 5.12
C ARG A 172 25.15 5.55 5.37
N SER A 173 25.57 5.31 6.63
CA SER A 173 26.33 4.12 6.99
C SER A 173 25.58 2.82 6.66
N ILE A 174 24.28 2.77 6.96
CA ILE A 174 23.42 1.62 6.64
C ILE A 174 23.25 1.48 5.13
N PHE A 175 22.99 2.59 4.42
CA PHE A 175 22.86 2.58 2.96
C PHE A 175 24.11 2.03 2.27
N GLU A 176 25.30 2.46 2.69
CA GLU A 176 26.59 1.97 2.21
C GLU A 176 26.79 0.48 2.54
N GLU A 177 26.49 0.06 3.76
CA GLU A 177 26.65 -1.32 4.23
C GLU A 177 25.74 -2.31 3.48
N ILE A 178 24.50 -1.94 3.16
CA ILE A 178 23.59 -2.80 2.39
C ILE A 178 23.85 -2.74 0.88
N GLY A 179 24.77 -1.88 0.42
CA GLY A 179 25.23 -1.77 -0.96
C GLY A 179 24.42 -0.83 -1.85
N GLY A 180 23.70 0.13 -1.26
CA GLY A 180 22.92 1.15 -1.98
C GLY A 180 21.77 0.60 -2.80
N PHE A 181 21.34 1.33 -3.85
CA PHE A 181 20.32 0.85 -4.79
C PHE A 181 20.90 -0.19 -5.78
N ASP A 182 20.07 -1.13 -6.21
CA ASP A 182 20.39 -2.03 -7.33
C ASP A 182 20.12 -1.29 -8.66
N SER A 183 21.18 -0.86 -9.34
CA SER A 183 21.11 -0.03 -10.55
C SER A 183 20.50 -0.73 -11.77
N VAL A 184 20.18 -2.02 -11.68
CA VAL A 184 19.42 -2.73 -12.73
C VAL A 184 17.95 -2.28 -12.77
N TYR A 185 17.45 -1.68 -11.68
CA TYR A 185 16.12 -1.10 -11.63
C TYR A 185 16.08 0.25 -12.36
N GLU A 186 15.62 0.22 -13.61
CA GLU A 186 15.41 1.42 -14.43
C GLU A 186 14.25 2.28 -13.91
N TYR A 187 13.18 1.64 -13.45
CA TYR A 187 11.94 2.25 -12.97
C TYR A 187 11.14 1.22 -12.18
N LEU A 188 10.52 1.64 -11.08
CA LEU A 188 9.81 0.84 -10.08
C LEU A 188 10.71 -0.12 -9.30
N PHE A 189 10.33 -0.36 -8.04
CA PHE A 189 10.84 -1.44 -7.17
C PHE A 189 12.29 -1.29 -6.67
N ASP A 190 13.00 -0.23 -7.05
CA ASP A 190 14.31 0.12 -6.50
C ASP A 190 14.23 0.50 -5.02
N ASP A 191 13.21 1.26 -4.66
CA ASP A 191 12.85 1.63 -3.30
C ASP A 191 12.31 0.45 -2.48
N VAL A 192 11.43 -0.36 -3.08
CA VAL A 192 10.92 -1.60 -2.49
C VAL A 192 12.08 -2.51 -2.12
N ASP A 193 13.05 -2.66 -3.02
CA ASP A 193 14.23 -3.48 -2.78
C ASP A 193 15.07 -2.98 -1.60
N LEU A 194 15.35 -1.67 -1.60
CA LEU A 194 16.17 -1.04 -0.56
C LEU A 194 15.53 -1.22 0.81
N GLY A 195 14.24 -0.91 0.93
CA GLY A 195 13.48 -1.05 2.17
C GLY A 195 13.38 -2.51 2.63
N TRP A 196 13.18 -3.45 1.71
CA TRP A 196 13.15 -4.87 2.05
C TRP A 196 14.49 -5.35 2.59
N ARG A 197 15.61 -4.96 1.95
CA ARG A 197 16.96 -5.26 2.44
C ARG A 197 17.26 -4.66 3.81
N MET A 198 16.77 -3.45 4.10
CA MET A 198 16.88 -2.85 5.43
C MET A 198 16.08 -3.63 6.47
N ASN A 199 14.83 -3.99 6.15
CA ASN A 199 13.96 -4.72 7.07
C ASN A 199 14.50 -6.13 7.40
N VAL A 200 14.99 -6.91 6.43
CA VAL A 200 15.56 -8.25 6.72
C VAL A 200 16.83 -8.20 7.57
N ARG A 201 17.52 -7.05 7.62
CA ARG A 201 18.69 -6.81 8.49
C ARG A 201 18.35 -6.16 9.83
N ASP A 202 17.06 -6.02 10.16
CA ASP A 202 16.60 -5.38 11.39
C ASP A 202 17.08 -3.91 11.52
N TYR A 203 17.22 -3.23 10.38
CA TYR A 203 17.41 -1.77 10.34
C TYR A 203 16.08 -1.01 10.28
N GLY A 204 15.03 -1.67 9.82
CA GLY A 204 13.69 -1.10 9.75
C GLY A 204 13.54 0.06 8.75
N VAL A 205 12.28 0.38 8.46
CA VAL A 205 11.88 1.58 7.74
C VAL A 205 10.70 2.19 8.49
N ALA A 206 10.88 3.42 8.97
CA ALA A 206 9.83 4.17 9.64
C ALA A 206 9.12 5.10 8.66
N TYR A 207 7.94 5.57 9.02
CA TYR A 207 7.15 6.58 8.34
C TYR A 207 6.91 7.73 9.32
N GLU A 208 7.14 8.96 8.85
CA GLU A 208 6.93 10.17 9.63
C GLU A 208 5.75 10.99 9.07
N PRO A 209 4.59 10.99 9.74
CA PRO A 209 3.39 11.67 9.25
C PRO A 209 3.53 13.20 9.17
N ARG A 210 4.48 13.80 9.89
CA ARG A 210 4.72 15.25 9.86
C ARG A 210 5.67 15.70 8.76
N ALA A 211 6.38 14.77 8.12
CA ALA A 211 7.33 15.09 7.05
C ALA A 211 6.58 15.20 5.71
N ILE A 212 5.85 16.31 5.53
CA ILE A 212 4.96 16.53 4.39
C ILE A 212 5.76 16.92 3.14
N VAL A 213 5.37 16.33 2.01
CA VAL A 213 5.94 16.58 0.68
C VAL A 213 4.83 16.66 -0.35
N HIS A 214 4.95 17.59 -1.28
CA HIS A 214 4.04 17.77 -2.42
C HIS A 214 4.70 17.26 -3.71
N HIS A 215 4.18 16.18 -4.28
CA HIS A 215 4.74 15.55 -5.48
C HIS A 215 3.96 15.97 -6.74
N HIS A 216 4.63 16.66 -7.66
CA HIS A 216 4.12 17.05 -8.97
C HIS A 216 4.05 15.86 -9.92
N GLN A 217 3.20 14.89 -9.61
CA GLN A 217 3.01 13.73 -10.48
C GLN A 217 2.56 14.17 -11.88
N ASN A 218 3.49 14.12 -12.84
CA ASN A 218 3.12 14.03 -14.24
C ASN A 218 2.56 12.62 -14.47
N THR A 219 1.23 12.49 -14.45
CA THR A 219 0.54 11.24 -14.75
C THR A 219 1.16 10.61 -15.98
N VAL A 220 1.69 9.40 -15.82
CA VAL A 220 2.33 8.64 -16.89
C VAL A 220 1.27 8.29 -17.94
N GLN A 221 1.11 9.13 -18.96
CA GLN A 221 0.16 8.93 -20.06
C GLN A 221 0.76 8.09 -21.20
N GLY A 222 -0.07 7.22 -21.80
CA GLY A 222 0.21 6.55 -23.07
C GLY A 222 1.21 5.39 -23.00
N TRP A 223 1.97 5.19 -24.09
CA TRP A 223 2.89 4.08 -24.45
C TRP A 223 3.77 3.49 -23.33
N LYS A 224 3.88 4.18 -22.19
CA LYS A 224 4.52 3.79 -20.94
C LYS A 224 3.79 2.66 -20.18
N LEU A 225 2.50 2.41 -20.40
CA LEU A 225 1.74 1.37 -19.67
C LEU A 225 2.29 -0.05 -19.88
N VAL A 226 2.60 -0.42 -21.13
CA VAL A 226 3.06 -1.78 -21.46
C VAL A 226 4.48 -2.02 -20.97
N ARG A 227 5.36 -1.01 -21.08
CA ARG A 227 6.71 -1.06 -20.49
C ARG A 227 6.61 -1.14 -18.96
N ARG A 228 5.69 -0.40 -18.34
CA ARG A 228 5.42 -0.47 -16.90
C ARG A 228 5.01 -1.88 -16.48
N LEU A 229 4.13 -2.56 -17.21
CA LEU A 229 3.75 -3.95 -16.91
C LEU A 229 4.96 -4.90 -16.94
N TYR A 230 5.79 -4.81 -17.98
CA TYR A 230 7.02 -5.58 -18.09
C TYR A 230 7.96 -5.32 -16.91
N LEU A 231 8.26 -4.04 -16.62
CA LEU A 231 9.19 -3.66 -15.54
C LEU A 231 8.64 -4.04 -14.17
N TYR A 232 7.33 -3.87 -13.94
CA TYR A 232 6.68 -4.27 -12.70
C TYR A 232 6.88 -5.76 -12.46
N GLU A 233 6.55 -6.63 -13.42
CA GLU A 233 6.72 -8.08 -13.24
C GLU A 233 8.18 -8.49 -13.15
N ARG A 234 9.04 -7.90 -13.99
CA ARG A 234 10.48 -8.16 -14.01
C ARG A 234 11.09 -7.88 -12.65
N ASN A 235 10.84 -6.68 -12.12
CA ASN A 235 11.45 -6.20 -10.88
C ASN A 235 10.80 -6.84 -9.65
N ARG A 236 9.49 -7.09 -9.66
CA ARG A 236 8.77 -7.86 -8.61
C ARG A 236 9.42 -9.22 -8.39
N LEU A 237 9.60 -9.99 -9.45
CA LEU A 237 10.19 -11.32 -9.37
C LEU A 237 11.65 -11.28 -8.92
N ARG A 238 12.44 -10.32 -9.42
CA ARG A 238 13.82 -10.13 -8.97
C ARG A 238 13.88 -9.82 -7.48
N ASN A 239 13.04 -8.91 -6.97
CA ASN A 239 12.97 -8.58 -5.54
C ASN A 239 12.56 -9.79 -4.71
N LEU A 240 11.55 -10.53 -5.15
CA LEU A 240 11.09 -11.72 -4.45
C LEU A 240 12.22 -12.77 -4.36
N ILE A 241 12.90 -13.06 -5.48
CA ILE A 241 14.03 -14.00 -5.51
C ILE A 241 15.22 -13.48 -4.70
N LYS A 242 15.45 -12.17 -4.66
CA LYS A 242 16.60 -11.60 -3.94
C LYS A 242 16.38 -11.60 -2.42
N ASN A 243 15.21 -11.20 -1.98
CA ASN A 243 14.96 -10.83 -0.59
C ASN A 243 14.29 -11.95 0.22
N MET A 244 13.27 -12.64 -0.30
CA MET A 244 12.48 -13.65 0.46
C MET A 244 13.30 -14.89 0.89
N GLU A 245 13.05 -15.51 2.03
CA GLU A 245 13.76 -16.73 2.46
C GLU A 245 13.52 -17.90 1.52
N SER A 246 14.51 -18.80 1.41
CA SER A 246 14.42 -19.95 0.49
C SER A 246 13.27 -20.89 0.85
N GLN A 247 12.99 -21.05 2.15
CA GLN A 247 11.88 -21.87 2.63
C GLN A 247 10.53 -21.24 2.29
N THR A 248 10.39 -19.93 2.49
CA THR A 248 9.19 -19.17 2.10
C THR A 248 8.98 -19.24 0.59
N LEU A 249 10.01 -19.00 -0.22
CA LEU A 249 9.96 -19.12 -1.69
C LEU A 249 9.47 -20.50 -2.14
N LYS A 250 9.98 -21.56 -1.51
CA LYS A 250 9.55 -22.94 -1.79
C LYS A 250 8.07 -23.14 -1.45
N TRP A 251 7.65 -22.67 -0.28
CA TRP A 251 6.28 -22.77 0.21
C TRP A 251 5.29 -22.03 -0.70
N ILE A 252 5.58 -20.79 -1.10
CA ILE A 252 4.69 -19.98 -1.95
C ILE A 252 4.76 -20.34 -3.45
N SER A 253 5.65 -21.25 -3.85
CA SER A 253 5.87 -21.56 -5.27
C SER A 253 4.63 -22.05 -6.04
N PRO A 254 3.68 -22.81 -5.45
CA PRO A 254 2.41 -23.12 -6.12
C PRO A 254 1.57 -21.86 -6.36
N GLU A 255 1.48 -21.00 -5.34
CA GLU A 255 0.72 -19.74 -5.40
C GLU A 255 1.32 -18.77 -6.41
N LEU A 256 2.64 -18.67 -6.49
CA LEU A 256 3.31 -17.85 -7.51
C LEU A 256 2.93 -18.28 -8.93
N ARG A 257 2.88 -19.60 -9.20
CA ARG A 257 2.47 -20.12 -10.51
C ARG A 257 0.99 -19.85 -10.78
N TYR A 258 0.13 -20.16 -9.81
CA TYR A 258 -1.31 -19.94 -9.92
C TYR A 258 -1.62 -18.46 -10.20
N HIS A 259 -1.10 -17.54 -9.38
CA HIS A 259 -1.35 -16.11 -9.52
C HIS A 259 -0.72 -15.51 -10.78
N PHE A 260 0.41 -16.03 -11.26
CA PHE A 260 0.97 -15.61 -12.54
C PHE A 260 0.03 -15.98 -13.70
N LEU A 261 -0.43 -17.24 -13.76
CA LEU A 261 -1.36 -17.70 -14.79
C LEU A 261 -2.69 -16.95 -14.71
N HIS A 262 -3.23 -16.78 -13.50
CA HIS A 262 -4.45 -16.03 -13.27
C HIS A 262 -4.32 -14.56 -13.69
N ARG A 263 -3.16 -13.92 -13.44
CA ARG A 263 -2.91 -12.55 -13.90
C ARG A 263 -2.85 -12.48 -15.42
N VAL A 264 -2.17 -13.40 -16.09
CA VAL A 264 -2.15 -13.49 -17.56
C VAL A 264 -3.57 -13.64 -18.11
N GLN A 265 -4.36 -14.54 -17.53
CA GLN A 265 -5.77 -14.74 -17.91
C GLN A 265 -6.59 -13.46 -17.68
N ARG A 266 -6.44 -12.79 -16.54
CA ARG A 266 -7.14 -11.55 -16.24
C ARG A 266 -6.80 -10.43 -17.21
N GLU A 267 -5.54 -10.25 -17.57
CA GLU A 267 -5.15 -9.24 -18.57
C GLU A 267 -5.68 -9.61 -19.97
N PHE A 268 -5.79 -10.90 -20.30
CA PHE A 268 -6.45 -11.38 -21.52
C PHE A 268 -7.97 -11.14 -21.50
N ASP A 269 -8.62 -11.27 -20.35
CA ASP A 269 -10.07 -11.08 -20.21
C ASP A 269 -10.46 -9.61 -19.97
N ASN A 270 -9.48 -8.72 -19.76
CA ASN A 270 -9.71 -7.32 -19.44
C ASN A 270 -10.37 -6.57 -20.61
N SER A 271 -11.69 -6.44 -20.55
CA SER A 271 -12.52 -5.78 -21.57
C SER A 271 -12.28 -4.28 -21.69
N ASN A 272 -11.55 -3.67 -20.75
CA ASN A 272 -11.12 -2.27 -20.86
C ASN A 272 -10.07 -2.06 -21.96
N PHE A 273 -9.43 -3.14 -22.45
CA PHE A 273 -8.45 -3.09 -23.52
C PHE A 273 -8.95 -3.79 -24.80
N SER A 274 -8.63 -3.20 -25.95
CA SER A 274 -8.88 -3.82 -27.25
C SER A 274 -8.15 -5.15 -27.37
N LEU A 275 -8.68 -6.09 -28.16
CA LEU A 275 -8.03 -7.40 -28.36
C LEU A 275 -6.57 -7.28 -28.86
N PRO A 276 -6.23 -6.38 -29.81
CA PRO A 276 -4.84 -6.13 -30.17
C PRO A 276 -3.96 -5.68 -29.00
N MET A 277 -4.45 -4.81 -28.12
CA MET A 277 -3.71 -4.36 -26.95
C MET A 277 -3.46 -5.51 -25.95
N ARG A 278 -4.47 -6.35 -25.72
CA ARG A 278 -4.35 -7.54 -24.85
C ARG A 278 -3.31 -8.53 -25.37
N LEU A 279 -3.36 -8.84 -26.66
CA LEU A 279 -2.37 -9.70 -27.33
C LEU A 279 -0.95 -9.11 -27.29
N TYR A 280 -0.83 -7.78 -27.25
CA TYR A 280 0.45 -7.10 -27.12
C TYR A 280 1.02 -7.10 -25.69
N MET A 281 0.17 -7.14 -24.65
CA MET A 281 0.57 -7.13 -23.24
C MET A 281 1.09 -8.50 -22.75
N ILE A 282 0.48 -9.61 -23.15
CA ILE A 282 0.84 -10.96 -22.65
C ILE A 282 2.31 -11.33 -22.91
N PRO A 283 2.87 -11.13 -24.12
CA PRO A 283 4.28 -11.41 -24.38
C PRO A 283 5.22 -10.63 -23.47
N ARG A 284 4.80 -9.49 -22.91
CA ARG A 284 5.61 -8.68 -22.00
C ARG A 284 5.73 -9.27 -20.60
N MET A 285 4.66 -9.91 -20.11
CA MET A 285 4.73 -10.68 -18.87
C MET A 285 5.65 -11.90 -19.02
N VAL A 286 5.58 -12.58 -20.17
CA VAL A 286 6.46 -13.70 -20.49
C VAL A 286 7.92 -13.23 -20.66
N GLN A 287 8.13 -12.08 -21.31
CA GLN A 287 9.44 -11.45 -21.45
C GLN A 287 10.08 -11.18 -20.08
N ALA A 288 9.29 -10.77 -19.07
CA ALA A 288 9.77 -10.57 -17.71
C ALA A 288 10.28 -11.87 -17.05
N LEU A 289 9.65 -13.02 -17.33
CA LEU A 289 10.13 -14.33 -16.88
C LEU A 289 11.48 -14.68 -17.52
N PHE A 290 11.58 -14.54 -18.84
CA PHE A 290 12.83 -14.81 -19.56
C PHE A 290 13.96 -13.90 -19.07
N TRP A 291 13.69 -12.61 -18.88
CA TRP A 291 14.69 -11.70 -18.33
C TRP A 291 15.22 -12.19 -16.98
N ASN A 292 14.32 -12.59 -16.06
CA ASN A 292 14.72 -13.13 -14.75
C ASN A 292 15.51 -14.44 -14.87
N ALA A 293 15.16 -15.31 -15.82
CA ALA A 293 15.92 -16.54 -16.08
C ALA A 293 17.34 -16.24 -16.58
N PHE A 294 17.50 -15.32 -17.54
CA PHE A 294 18.81 -14.92 -18.07
C PHE A 294 19.68 -14.18 -17.05
N HIS A 295 19.07 -13.42 -16.13
CA HIS A 295 19.77 -12.66 -15.10
C HIS A 295 19.80 -13.38 -13.75
N LEU A 296 19.39 -14.66 -13.69
CA LEU A 296 19.26 -15.41 -12.44
C LEU A 296 20.59 -15.49 -11.69
N ARG A 297 21.71 -15.68 -12.40
CA ARG A 297 23.05 -15.75 -11.79
C ARG A 297 23.39 -14.47 -11.02
N ASP A 298 23.10 -13.32 -11.61
CA ASP A 298 23.32 -12.01 -10.97
C ASP A 298 22.38 -11.81 -9.77
N THR A 299 21.09 -12.12 -9.95
CA THR A 299 20.11 -12.09 -8.86
C THR A 299 20.54 -12.99 -7.69
N LEU A 300 21.04 -14.20 -7.96
CA LEU A 300 21.52 -15.14 -6.94
C LEU A 300 22.79 -14.65 -6.25
N ARG A 301 23.68 -13.93 -6.95
CA ARG A 301 24.85 -13.29 -6.33
C ARG A 301 24.44 -12.24 -5.30
N LEU A 302 23.47 -11.40 -5.63
CA LEU A 302 22.95 -10.41 -4.70
C LEU A 302 22.13 -11.07 -3.57
N ARG A 303 21.34 -12.11 -3.89
CA ARG A 303 20.63 -12.92 -2.90
C ARG A 303 21.60 -13.44 -1.85
N SER A 304 22.75 -14.01 -2.23
CA SER A 304 23.74 -14.54 -1.28
C SER A 304 24.08 -13.50 -0.22
N LYS A 305 24.40 -12.27 -0.65
CA LYS A 305 24.71 -11.15 0.27
C LYS A 305 23.55 -10.81 1.20
N VAL A 306 22.33 -10.76 0.67
CA VAL A 306 21.14 -10.47 1.48
C VAL A 306 20.88 -11.58 2.50
N GLN A 307 20.92 -12.84 2.09
CA GLN A 307 20.64 -13.97 2.98
C GLN A 307 21.75 -14.22 4.01
N GLU A 308 23.02 -14.03 3.66
CA GLU A 308 24.17 -14.18 4.58
C GLU A 308 24.14 -13.19 5.75
N THR A 309 23.53 -12.03 5.54
CA THR A 309 23.47 -10.93 6.51
C THR A 309 22.09 -10.72 7.11
N ARG A 310 21.13 -11.58 6.74
CA ARG A 310 19.75 -11.54 7.24
C ARG A 310 19.73 -11.76 8.75
N GLN A 311 18.98 -10.93 9.46
CA GLN A 311 18.76 -11.01 10.90
C GLN A 311 17.32 -11.38 11.25
N LEU A 312 16.34 -10.93 10.45
CA LEU A 312 14.93 -11.26 10.63
C LEU A 312 14.50 -12.30 9.60
N THR A 313 13.74 -13.30 10.04
CA THR A 313 13.01 -14.25 9.19
C THR A 313 11.79 -13.57 8.56
N ASP A 314 11.28 -14.12 7.45
CA ASP A 314 10.04 -13.64 6.84
C ASP A 314 8.86 -13.76 7.82
N TRP A 315 8.87 -14.77 8.69
CA TRP A 315 7.87 -14.91 9.74
C TRP A 315 7.92 -13.77 10.76
N GLN A 316 9.11 -13.32 11.17
CA GLN A 316 9.26 -12.14 12.03
C GLN A 316 8.77 -10.87 11.33
N LEU A 317 9.07 -10.71 10.03
CA LEU A 317 8.56 -9.58 9.23
C LEU A 317 7.03 -9.62 9.10
N MET A 318 6.43 -10.80 8.95
CA MET A 318 4.97 -10.97 8.93
C MET A 318 4.36 -10.64 10.29
N ARG A 319 4.98 -11.07 11.38
CA ARG A 319 4.51 -10.79 12.74
C ARG A 319 4.56 -9.30 13.09
N ALA A 320 5.55 -8.58 12.56
CA ALA A 320 5.66 -7.12 12.64
C ALA A 320 4.67 -6.39 11.68
N GLY A 321 3.99 -7.13 10.81
CA GLY A 321 3.07 -6.58 9.82
C GLY A 321 3.75 -5.79 8.70
N VAL A 322 5.06 -5.96 8.53
CA VAL A 322 5.85 -5.31 7.48
C VAL A 322 5.77 -6.12 6.18
N LEU A 323 5.78 -7.46 6.28
CA LEU A 323 5.48 -8.37 5.17
C LEU A 323 4.04 -8.88 5.31
N CYS A 324 3.20 -8.70 4.29
CA CYS A 324 1.80 -9.07 4.37
C CYS A 324 1.56 -10.56 4.00
N PRO A 325 0.92 -11.35 4.87
CA PRO A 325 0.82 -12.81 4.77
C PRO A 325 -0.36 -13.28 3.91
N PHE A 326 -0.62 -12.62 2.78
CA PHE A 326 -1.70 -12.98 1.87
C PHE A 326 -1.24 -13.15 0.43
N PHE A 327 -2.00 -13.95 -0.31
CA PHE A 327 -1.81 -14.19 -1.74
C PHE A 327 -2.89 -13.42 -2.51
N GLY A 328 -2.55 -12.23 -2.98
CA GLY A 328 -3.51 -11.36 -3.65
C GLY A 328 -2.84 -10.27 -4.47
N ASP A 329 -3.57 -9.73 -5.44
CA ASP A 329 -3.17 -8.48 -6.07
C ASP A 329 -3.51 -7.32 -5.12
N PRO A 330 -2.60 -6.39 -4.82
CA PRO A 330 -2.90 -5.21 -4.03
C PRO A 330 -3.75 -4.23 -4.84
N TYR A 331 -5.01 -4.58 -5.08
CA TYR A 331 -6.07 -3.56 -5.20
C TYR A 331 -6.41 -2.94 -3.85
N ILE A 332 -5.70 -3.37 -2.80
CA ILE A 332 -5.74 -2.82 -1.46
C ILE A 332 -4.90 -1.54 -1.49
N MET A 333 -5.54 -0.39 -1.70
CA MET A 333 -4.93 0.94 -1.50
C MET A 333 -4.72 1.26 0.00
N GLU A 334 -4.89 0.27 0.86
CA GLU A 334 -5.01 0.39 2.30
C GLU A 334 -3.91 -0.41 3.00
N ASP A 335 -3.64 -0.04 4.24
CA ASP A 335 -2.81 -0.82 5.14
C ASP A 335 -3.72 -1.82 5.87
N PRO A 336 -3.55 -3.15 5.73
CA PRO A 336 -4.39 -4.12 6.41
C PRO A 336 -4.28 -4.05 7.95
N ARG A 337 -3.28 -3.33 8.48
CA ARG A 337 -3.12 -3.07 9.91
C ARG A 337 -3.93 -1.87 10.40
N ILE A 338 -4.37 -1.00 9.49
CA ILE A 338 -5.23 0.12 9.83
C ILE A 338 -6.65 -0.39 9.84
N ARG A 339 -7.26 -0.36 11.02
CA ARG A 339 -8.71 -0.48 11.14
C ARG A 339 -9.29 0.82 10.58
N LEU A 340 -9.75 0.78 9.34
CA LEU A 340 -10.75 1.73 8.93
C LEU A 340 -11.97 1.41 9.78
N GLU A 341 -12.15 2.16 10.88
CA GLU A 341 -13.52 2.44 11.31
C GLU A 341 -14.20 2.96 10.06
N ALA A 342 -15.13 2.17 9.51
CA ALA A 342 -15.92 2.62 8.40
C ALA A 342 -16.55 3.93 8.86
N THR A 343 -16.02 5.03 8.33
CA THR A 343 -16.56 6.35 8.54
C THR A 343 -18.01 6.21 8.15
N SER A 344 -18.87 6.41 9.15
CA SER A 344 -20.30 6.54 9.02
C SER A 344 -20.56 7.32 7.74
N GLY A 345 -21.21 6.69 6.77
CA GLY A 345 -21.86 7.47 5.76
C GLY A 345 -22.78 8.43 6.51
N ASN A 346 -22.52 9.73 6.46
CA ASN A 346 -23.52 10.77 6.71
C ASN A 346 -24.58 10.74 5.58
N GLY A 347 -25.00 9.54 5.21
CA GLY A 347 -25.82 9.23 4.06
C GLY A 347 -27.28 9.35 4.46
N GLN A 348 -27.78 10.58 4.51
CA GLN A 348 -29.15 10.81 4.09
C GLN A 348 -29.27 10.37 2.62
N GLN A 349 -29.37 9.07 2.37
CA GLN A 349 -29.81 8.57 1.07
C GLN A 349 -31.23 9.10 0.85
N LYS A 350 -31.45 9.81 -0.27
CA LYS A 350 -32.81 10.25 -0.68
C LYS A 350 -33.79 9.07 -0.83
N LYS A 351 -33.31 7.82 -0.99
CA LYS A 351 -34.12 6.61 -1.12
C LYS A 351 -33.36 5.36 -0.66
N LEU A 352 -33.83 4.71 0.41
CA LEU A 352 -33.24 3.49 0.95
C LEU A 352 -33.50 2.25 0.06
N PRO A 353 -32.53 1.32 -0.05
CA PRO A 353 -32.69 0.08 -0.81
C PRO A 353 -33.59 -0.92 -0.09
N ARG A 354 -34.23 -1.83 -0.85
CA ARG A 354 -34.99 -2.97 -0.31
C ARG A 354 -34.15 -4.25 -0.19
N ARG A 355 -33.01 -4.24 -0.87
CA ARG A 355 -32.03 -5.32 -0.95
C ARG A 355 -30.66 -4.65 -0.91
N ILE A 356 -29.83 -5.05 0.04
CA ILE A 356 -28.46 -4.61 0.17
C ILE A 356 -27.59 -5.79 -0.21
N VAL A 357 -26.77 -5.61 -1.23
CA VAL A 357 -25.67 -6.54 -1.53
C VAL A 357 -24.41 -5.86 -0.99
N MET A 358 -23.49 -6.59 -0.36
CA MET A 358 -22.26 -6.01 0.17
C MET A 358 -21.24 -5.67 -0.94
N SER A 359 -21.67 -4.91 -1.94
CA SER A 359 -20.92 -4.46 -3.11
C SER A 359 -20.64 -2.96 -3.08
N THR A 360 -19.92 -2.43 -4.07
CA THR A 360 -19.63 -0.99 -4.23
C THR A 360 -20.88 -0.13 -4.45
N GLU A 361 -21.94 -0.69 -5.04
CA GLU A 361 -23.11 0.07 -5.50
C GLU A 361 -24.11 0.42 -4.39
N THR A 362 -23.90 -0.08 -3.16
CA THR A 362 -24.89 -0.02 -2.06
C THR A 362 -24.31 0.39 -0.70
N ASN A 363 -23.10 0.96 -0.67
CA ASN A 363 -22.41 1.35 0.57
C ASN A 363 -23.18 2.37 1.43
N GLY A 364 -23.97 3.27 0.84
CA GLY A 364 -24.67 4.33 1.58
C GLY A 364 -25.83 3.87 2.48
N ALA A 365 -26.12 2.57 2.52
CA ALA A 365 -27.14 1.97 3.39
C ALA A 365 -26.54 1.36 4.67
N LEU A 366 -25.21 1.31 4.82
CA LEU A 366 -24.55 0.81 6.01
C LEU A 366 -24.20 1.99 6.93
N GLU A 367 -24.40 1.82 8.23
CA GLU A 367 -24.03 2.81 9.25
C GLU A 367 -22.78 2.32 10.01
N SER A 368 -22.87 2.05 11.30
CA SER A 368 -21.73 1.62 12.12
C SER A 368 -21.54 0.10 12.11
N GLY A 369 -20.33 -0.35 12.46
CA GLY A 369 -20.08 -1.74 12.83
C GLY A 369 -19.83 -2.71 11.67
N TRP A 370 -19.52 -2.20 10.47
CA TRP A 370 -19.15 -3.02 9.31
C TRP A 370 -17.67 -2.86 8.97
N TYR A 371 -16.97 -3.98 8.83
CA TYR A 371 -15.61 -4.00 8.28
C TYR A 371 -15.59 -3.76 6.77
N SER A 372 -14.39 -3.51 6.24
CA SER A 372 -14.13 -3.42 4.80
C SER A 372 -14.65 -4.65 4.04
N ARG A 373 -15.04 -4.42 2.79
CA ARG A 373 -15.58 -5.46 1.91
C ARG A 373 -14.48 -6.46 1.55
N GLU A 374 -14.82 -7.74 1.64
CA GLU A 374 -13.99 -8.89 1.26
C GLU A 374 -14.64 -9.69 0.13
N LEU A 375 -13.88 -10.62 -0.44
CA LEU A 375 -14.29 -11.50 -1.51
C LEU A 375 -14.06 -12.95 -1.08
N ASP A 376 -15.08 -13.80 -1.19
CA ASP A 376 -14.90 -15.24 -0.96
C ASP A 376 -14.21 -15.93 -2.15
N VAL A 377 -13.84 -17.19 -1.99
CA VAL A 377 -13.17 -18.00 -3.03
C VAL A 377 -13.99 -18.19 -4.31
N ARG A 378 -15.28 -17.83 -4.31
CA ARG A 378 -16.21 -17.91 -5.45
C ARG A 378 -16.50 -16.54 -6.07
N GLY A 379 -15.84 -15.48 -5.59
CA GLY A 379 -16.07 -14.13 -6.08
C GLY A 379 -17.31 -13.45 -5.49
N VAL A 380 -17.86 -13.95 -4.37
CA VAL A 380 -18.99 -13.32 -3.68
C VAL A 380 -18.47 -12.26 -2.73
N TYR A 381 -18.93 -11.01 -2.90
CA TYR A 381 -18.60 -9.94 -1.97
C TYR A 381 -19.36 -10.07 -0.66
N PHE A 382 -18.66 -9.84 0.45
CA PHE A 382 -19.23 -9.83 1.79
C PHE A 382 -18.54 -8.81 2.69
N ARG A 383 -19.14 -8.56 3.86
CA ARG A 383 -18.53 -7.78 4.94
C ARG A 383 -18.70 -8.53 6.25
N TRP A 384 -17.68 -8.48 7.09
CA TRP A 384 -17.82 -8.86 8.49
C TRP A 384 -18.50 -7.75 9.26
N MET A 385 -19.40 -8.09 10.17
CA MET A 385 -19.80 -7.19 11.24
C MET A 385 -18.79 -7.23 12.39
N GLU A 386 -18.74 -6.17 13.18
CA GLU A 386 -18.17 -6.19 14.53
C GLU A 386 -19.10 -6.95 15.50
N LYS A 387 -19.06 -6.60 16.79
CA LYS A 387 -20.03 -7.09 17.77
C LYS A 387 -21.45 -6.59 17.47
N GLU A 388 -21.57 -5.35 17.02
CA GLU A 388 -22.83 -4.71 16.66
C GLU A 388 -22.67 -4.06 15.29
N ALA A 389 -23.69 -4.11 14.45
CA ALA A 389 -23.69 -3.49 13.13
C ALA A 389 -25.07 -2.97 12.75
N THR A 390 -25.10 -1.84 12.05
CA THR A 390 -26.34 -1.15 11.71
C THR A 390 -26.46 -0.92 10.21
N LEU A 391 -27.65 -1.12 9.65
CA LEU A 391 -27.97 -0.80 8.27
C LEU A 391 -29.35 -0.13 8.15
N HIS A 392 -29.55 0.60 7.06
CA HIS A 392 -30.78 1.30 6.72
C HIS A 392 -31.39 0.69 5.47
N MET A 393 -32.65 0.28 5.54
CA MET A 393 -33.35 -0.29 4.38
C MET A 393 -34.82 0.12 4.36
N LYS A 394 -35.47 0.01 3.18
CA LYS A 394 -36.89 0.32 3.05
C LYS A 394 -37.76 -0.90 3.42
N GLY A 395 -38.47 -0.78 4.53
CA GLY A 395 -39.51 -1.70 4.98
C GLY A 395 -40.74 -1.73 4.08
N ARG A 396 -41.42 -2.88 3.99
CA ARG A 396 -42.63 -3.05 3.17
C ARG A 396 -43.68 -3.90 3.87
N LYS A 397 -44.93 -3.42 3.84
CA LYS A 397 -46.09 -4.16 4.31
C LYS A 397 -46.26 -5.48 3.54
N GLY A 398 -46.54 -6.56 4.25
CA GLY A 398 -46.78 -7.89 3.67
C GLY A 398 -45.53 -8.76 3.44
N LYS A 399 -44.33 -8.27 3.77
CA LYS A 399 -43.12 -9.09 3.86
C LYS A 399 -43.09 -9.84 5.18
N ARG A 400 -42.74 -11.13 5.15
CA ARG A 400 -42.78 -12.00 6.33
C ARG A 400 -41.40 -12.19 6.95
N TYR A 401 -40.34 -12.12 6.15
CA TYR A 401 -38.99 -12.35 6.65
C TYR A 401 -38.01 -11.26 6.23
N LEU A 402 -37.11 -10.95 7.15
CA LEU A 402 -35.80 -10.38 6.85
C LEU A 402 -34.81 -11.53 6.64
N VAL A 403 -34.14 -11.56 5.50
CA VAL A 403 -33.23 -12.64 5.13
C VAL A 403 -31.79 -12.12 5.10
N LEU A 404 -30.94 -12.73 5.91
CA LEU A 404 -29.49 -12.51 5.91
C LEU A 404 -28.82 -13.67 5.17
N HIS A 405 -28.08 -13.34 4.12
CA HIS A 405 -27.22 -14.30 3.42
C HIS A 405 -25.87 -14.29 4.13
N THR A 406 -25.69 -15.19 5.09
CA THR A 406 -24.47 -15.31 5.87
C THR A 406 -23.51 -16.27 5.17
N LEU A 407 -22.21 -16.00 5.26
CA LEU A 407 -21.18 -16.87 4.68
C LEU A 407 -20.43 -17.67 5.73
N MET A 408 -20.07 -17.01 6.83
CA MET A 408 -19.21 -17.53 7.89
C MET A 408 -19.57 -16.86 9.21
N SER A 409 -19.26 -17.52 10.32
CA SER A 409 -19.49 -17.01 11.67
C SER A 409 -18.35 -17.49 12.58
N ASN A 410 -18.54 -17.46 13.90
CA ASN A 410 -17.56 -18.00 14.83
C ASN A 410 -17.21 -19.47 14.46
N PRO A 411 -15.93 -19.80 14.19
CA PRO A 411 -15.55 -21.14 13.75
C PRO A 411 -15.50 -22.19 14.86
N THR A 412 -15.49 -21.76 16.12
CA THR A 412 -15.43 -22.67 17.28
C THR A 412 -16.80 -22.91 17.92
N ASP A 413 -17.82 -22.15 17.53
CA ASP A 413 -19.15 -22.18 18.16
C ASP A 413 -20.24 -21.62 17.23
N ILE A 414 -21.50 -21.92 17.50
CA ILE A 414 -22.62 -21.32 16.77
C ILE A 414 -22.78 -19.86 17.22
N SER A 415 -22.90 -18.94 16.27
CA SER A 415 -23.09 -17.52 16.58
C SER A 415 -24.55 -17.19 16.89
N LYS A 416 -24.82 -16.57 18.04
CA LYS A 416 -26.15 -16.04 18.36
C LYS A 416 -26.24 -14.60 17.91
N LEU A 417 -27.11 -14.35 16.93
CA LEU A 417 -27.32 -13.04 16.31
C LEU A 417 -28.71 -12.52 16.68
N SER A 418 -28.72 -11.49 17.51
CA SER A 418 -29.93 -10.75 17.89
C SER A 418 -30.19 -9.62 16.89
N VAL A 419 -31.46 -9.43 16.54
CA VAL A 419 -31.88 -8.45 15.55
C VAL A 419 -32.97 -7.55 16.13
N SER A 420 -32.77 -6.25 16.00
CA SER A 420 -33.75 -5.22 16.32
C SER A 420 -34.02 -4.36 15.10
N ILE A 421 -35.23 -3.82 14.99
CA ILE A 421 -35.63 -2.89 13.93
C ILE A 421 -36.21 -1.65 14.60
N ASN A 422 -35.64 -0.48 14.30
CA ASN A 422 -36.01 0.81 14.89
C ASN A 422 -36.02 0.76 16.44
N GLY A 423 -35.03 0.10 17.04
CA GLY A 423 -34.93 -0.10 18.48
C GLY A 423 -35.87 -1.16 19.07
N GLN A 424 -36.79 -1.76 18.29
CA GLN A 424 -37.64 -2.85 18.76
C GLN A 424 -36.99 -4.21 18.51
N PRO A 425 -36.82 -5.06 19.55
CA PRO A 425 -36.32 -6.42 19.39
C PRO A 425 -37.25 -7.24 18.50
N VAL A 426 -36.69 -7.90 17.49
CA VAL A 426 -37.44 -8.74 16.54
C VAL A 426 -37.23 -10.21 16.86
N SER A 427 -35.99 -10.68 16.85
CA SER A 427 -35.68 -12.10 17.05
C SER A 427 -34.21 -12.29 17.43
N SER A 428 -33.88 -13.49 17.90
CA SER A 428 -32.51 -13.97 18.02
C SER A 428 -32.39 -15.28 17.25
N ILE A 429 -31.40 -15.37 16.38
CA ILE A 429 -31.19 -16.50 15.49
C ILE A 429 -29.80 -17.09 15.69
N GLU A 430 -29.69 -18.40 15.43
CA GLU A 430 -28.43 -19.11 15.43
C GLU A 430 -27.85 -19.14 14.01
N VAL A 431 -26.59 -18.71 13.89
CA VAL A 431 -25.85 -18.63 12.63
C VAL A 431 -24.66 -19.59 12.71
N PRO A 432 -24.63 -20.66 11.90
CA PRO A 432 -23.52 -21.59 11.88
C PRO A 432 -22.36 -21.09 11.02
N ASN A 433 -21.17 -21.68 11.21
CA ASN A 433 -19.96 -21.33 10.45
C ASN A 433 -19.92 -22.00 9.06
N TYR A 434 -20.95 -21.76 8.26
CA TYR A 434 -21.00 -22.10 6.84
C TYR A 434 -22.07 -21.24 6.15
N PRO A 435 -22.06 -21.15 4.81
CA PRO A 435 -23.02 -20.34 4.10
C PRO A 435 -24.47 -20.75 4.41
N ASN A 436 -25.26 -19.79 4.89
CA ASN A 436 -26.62 -20.03 5.34
C ASN A 436 -27.55 -18.87 4.96
N LEU A 437 -28.86 -19.18 4.86
CA LEU A 437 -29.92 -18.20 4.70
C LEU A 437 -30.65 -18.06 6.03
N ALA A 438 -30.20 -17.11 6.85
CA ALA A 438 -30.83 -16.86 8.13
C ALA A 438 -32.11 -16.04 7.91
N ARG A 439 -33.27 -16.68 8.14
CA ARG A 439 -34.59 -16.08 7.99
C ARG A 439 -35.11 -15.64 9.34
N ILE A 440 -35.40 -14.35 9.46
CA ILE A 440 -35.92 -13.73 10.67
C ILE A 440 -37.36 -13.36 10.42
N GLU A 441 -38.28 -13.96 11.17
CA GLU A 441 -39.71 -13.63 11.08
C GLU A 441 -39.97 -12.23 11.63
N LEU A 442 -40.66 -11.41 10.85
CA LEU A 442 -40.97 -10.04 11.22
C LEU A 442 -42.25 -10.00 12.07
N PRO A 443 -42.31 -9.18 13.13
CA PRO A 443 -43.46 -9.13 14.00
C PRO A 443 -44.70 -8.61 13.26
N PRO A 444 -45.90 -9.14 13.57
CA PRO A 444 -47.14 -8.64 13.01
C PRO A 444 -47.34 -7.19 13.44
N GLY A 445 -47.50 -6.28 12.46
CA GLY A 445 -47.73 -4.86 12.71
C GLY A 445 -46.52 -3.95 12.50
N LEU A 446 -45.36 -4.48 12.10
CA LEU A 446 -44.20 -3.64 11.74
C LEU A 446 -44.56 -2.68 10.59
N GLU A 447 -44.48 -1.37 10.84
CA GLU A 447 -44.88 -0.35 9.87
C GLU A 447 -43.97 -0.34 8.64
N ALA A 448 -44.55 -0.08 7.45
CA ALA A 448 -43.77 0.16 6.26
C ALA A 448 -43.11 1.54 6.36
N GLY A 449 -41.83 1.64 6.02
CA GLY A 449 -41.09 2.88 6.23
C GLY A 449 -39.60 2.69 6.04
N ASP A 450 -38.84 3.59 6.64
CA ASP A 450 -37.39 3.46 6.74
C ASP A 450 -37.07 2.64 7.99
N TRP A 451 -36.32 1.57 7.82
CA TRP A 451 -35.93 0.66 8.89
C TRP A 451 -34.45 0.81 9.16
N LYS A 452 -34.12 1.16 10.39
CA LYS A 452 -32.81 0.97 11.00
C LYS A 452 -32.76 -0.46 11.53
N VAL A 453 -32.04 -1.35 10.85
CA VAL A 453 -31.84 -2.73 11.29
C VAL A 453 -30.55 -2.79 12.09
N GLU A 454 -30.65 -3.24 13.33
CA GLU A 454 -29.57 -3.33 14.29
C GLU A 454 -29.29 -4.82 14.54
N LEU A 455 -28.05 -5.22 14.24
CA LEU A 455 -27.57 -6.59 14.35
C LEU A 455 -26.57 -6.66 15.51
N ARG A 456 -26.69 -7.65 16.38
CA ARG A 456 -25.76 -7.88 17.49
C ARG A 456 -25.41 -9.34 17.63
N VAL A 457 -24.13 -9.66 17.64
CA VAL A 457 -23.63 -11.02 17.87
C VAL A 457 -23.04 -11.14 19.28
N ASP A 458 -23.38 -12.22 19.97
CA ASP A 458 -22.97 -12.39 21.37
C ASP A 458 -21.51 -12.88 21.51
N ASN A 459 -21.04 -13.71 20.58
CA ASN A 459 -19.74 -14.40 20.63
C ASN A 459 -18.84 -14.07 19.42
N THR A 460 -18.37 -12.82 19.35
CA THR A 460 -17.32 -12.43 18.37
C THR A 460 -16.04 -13.23 18.58
N PHE A 461 -15.29 -13.46 17.52
CA PHE A 461 -13.98 -14.12 17.58
C PHE A 461 -12.89 -13.27 16.92
N SER A 462 -11.65 -13.62 17.21
CA SER A 462 -10.47 -13.06 16.54
C SER A 462 -9.84 -14.18 15.72
N PRO A 463 -9.63 -14.02 14.40
CA PRO A 463 -8.97 -15.06 13.60
C PRO A 463 -7.57 -15.37 14.11
N ARG A 464 -6.87 -14.42 14.74
CA ARG A 464 -5.62 -14.69 15.45
C ARG A 464 -5.76 -15.72 16.54
N ASP A 465 -6.79 -15.59 17.36
CA ASP A 465 -6.96 -16.43 18.54
C ASP A 465 -7.45 -17.83 18.16
N VAL A 466 -8.22 -17.92 17.06
CA VAL A 466 -8.77 -19.20 16.57
C VAL A 466 -7.81 -19.90 15.60
N LEU A 467 -7.34 -19.20 14.57
CA LEU A 467 -6.66 -19.78 13.41
C LEU A 467 -5.15 -19.55 13.44
N GLY A 468 -4.65 -18.74 14.38
CA GLY A 468 -3.25 -18.36 14.44
C GLY A 468 -2.82 -17.41 13.32
N ILE A 469 -3.78 -16.81 12.60
CA ILE A 469 -3.54 -15.83 11.52
C ILE A 469 -3.66 -14.41 12.07
N GLU A 470 -2.73 -13.56 11.70
CA GLU A 470 -2.50 -12.16 12.04
C GLU A 470 -3.58 -11.17 11.55
N ASP A 471 -4.83 -11.59 11.65
CA ASP A 471 -6.01 -10.76 11.63
C ASP A 471 -6.52 -10.56 13.06
N TYR A 472 -6.38 -9.32 13.54
CA TYR A 472 -6.68 -8.90 14.90
C TYR A 472 -8.10 -8.31 15.04
N ARG A 473 -8.92 -8.40 14.00
CA ARG A 473 -10.30 -7.89 14.04
C ARG A 473 -11.16 -8.75 14.95
N LYS A 474 -12.12 -8.13 15.64
CA LYS A 474 -13.15 -8.87 16.39
C LYS A 474 -14.34 -9.10 15.46
N LEU A 475 -14.32 -10.25 14.81
CA LEU A 475 -15.28 -10.62 13.78
C LEU A 475 -16.54 -11.22 14.39
N GLY A 476 -17.68 -10.72 13.91
CA GLY A 476 -19.00 -11.30 14.14
C GLY A 476 -19.40 -12.26 13.03
N VAL A 477 -20.50 -11.96 12.36
CA VAL A 477 -21.01 -12.74 11.23
C VAL A 477 -20.61 -12.10 9.89
N ALA A 478 -20.13 -12.89 8.94
CA ALA A 478 -19.90 -12.46 7.58
C ALA A 478 -21.23 -12.46 6.80
N ILE A 479 -21.63 -11.29 6.28
CA ILE A 479 -22.90 -11.12 5.55
C ILE A 479 -22.60 -10.67 4.12
N ALA A 480 -23.16 -11.38 3.14
CA ALA A 480 -23.04 -11.05 1.72
C ALA A 480 -24.20 -10.18 1.24
N LYS A 481 -25.39 -10.37 1.81
CA LYS A 481 -26.61 -9.74 1.34
C LYS A 481 -27.70 -9.73 2.41
N VAL A 482 -28.52 -8.67 2.40
CA VAL A 482 -29.70 -8.49 3.25
C VAL A 482 -30.90 -8.14 2.37
N GLU A 483 -32.03 -8.83 2.54
CA GLU A 483 -33.26 -8.56 1.76
C GLU A 483 -34.55 -8.92 2.50
N LEU A 484 -35.68 -8.40 2.00
CA LEU A 484 -37.01 -8.78 2.46
C LEU A 484 -37.65 -9.82 1.54
N SER A 485 -38.08 -10.96 2.09
CA SER A 485 -38.80 -12.01 1.33
C SER A 485 -40.29 -12.04 1.65
#